data_AF-F4RP29-F1
#
_entry.id   AF-F4RP29-F1
#
_cell.length_a   1.000
_cell.length_b   1.000
_cell.length_c   1.000
_cell.angle_alpha   90.00
_cell.angle_beta   90.00
_cell.angle_gamma   90.00
#
_symmetry.space_group_name_H-M   'P 1'
#
loop_
_entity.id
_entity.type
_entity.pdbx_description
1 polymer ?
#
loop_
_entity_poly.entity_id
_entity_poly.type
_entity_poly.pdbx_seq_one_letter_code
_entity_poly.pdbx_strand_id
1 'polypeptide(L)'
;MPSTTSQPTSSISSTCSSIISSVLDNILPTVSAESSNPEAEKEEETEEEEEEEEPEDPAPAIRDECTETKCAKYKHHFDHCQEKVNEGKGVEGEDCVEEMFHLMHCVDGCAVPKVFSKLV
;
A
#
# COMPACT_ATOMS: atom_id res chain seq x y z
N MET A 1 20.72 46.73 -8.24
CA MET A 1 21.02 46.43 -9.65
C MET A 1 22.50 46.14 -9.78
N PRO A 2 22.97 45.17 -10.58
CA PRO A 2 22.25 44.18 -11.43
C PRO A 2 22.24 42.77 -10.76
N SER A 3 21.29 41.84 -10.93
CA SER A 3 20.54 41.26 -12.07
C SER A 3 21.23 40.08 -12.76
N THR A 4 20.48 38.95 -12.86
CA THR A 4 20.54 37.87 -13.89
C THR A 4 21.66 36.82 -13.74
N THR A 5 21.57 35.51 -14.05
CA THR A 5 20.56 34.56 -14.60
C THR A 5 21.25 33.16 -14.56
N SER A 6 20.65 32.11 -14.00
CA SER A 6 19.92 30.98 -14.63
C SER A 6 20.62 30.17 -15.76
N GLN A 7 20.56 28.84 -15.59
CA GLN A 7 20.75 27.71 -16.52
C GLN A 7 22.17 27.08 -16.69
N PRO A 8 22.32 25.89 -17.34
CA PRO A 8 21.84 24.55 -16.95
C PRO A 8 22.96 23.48 -17.14
N THR A 9 23.10 22.47 -16.27
CA THR A 9 24.00 21.33 -16.56
C THR A 9 23.19 20.07 -16.88
N SER A 10 22.51 20.12 -18.02
CA SER A 10 22.12 18.94 -18.80
C SER A 10 23.39 18.25 -19.34
N SER A 11 24.06 17.42 -18.53
CA SER A 11 25.20 16.59 -18.95
C SER A 11 25.54 15.44 -17.98
N ILE A 12 24.58 14.58 -17.68
CA ILE A 12 24.87 13.20 -17.22
C ILE A 12 24.18 12.12 -18.07
N SER A 13 23.48 12.51 -19.14
CA SER A 13 22.67 11.61 -19.99
C SER A 13 23.50 10.72 -20.93
N SER A 14 24.83 10.78 -20.96
CA SER A 14 25.60 10.24 -22.09
C SER A 14 26.53 9.05 -21.78
N THR A 15 26.62 8.54 -20.54
CA THR A 15 27.54 7.42 -20.24
C THR A 15 26.89 6.20 -19.58
N CYS A 16 25.56 6.16 -19.42
CA CYS A 16 24.88 4.99 -18.85
C CYS A 16 24.11 4.16 -19.89
N SER A 17 24.30 4.37 -21.20
CA SER A 17 23.60 3.59 -22.23
C SER A 17 24.21 2.22 -22.54
N SER A 18 25.43 1.90 -22.07
CA SER A 18 26.09 0.63 -22.41
C SER A 18 26.03 -0.45 -21.32
N ILE A 19 25.69 -0.07 -20.08
CA ILE A 19 25.68 -1.00 -18.91
C ILE A 19 24.29 -1.54 -18.57
N ILE A 20 23.23 -0.91 -19.09
CA ILE A 20 21.84 -1.33 -18.87
C ILE A 20 21.41 -2.52 -19.73
N SER A 21 22.06 -2.77 -20.87
CA SER A 21 21.69 -3.88 -21.76
C SER A 21 22.03 -5.26 -21.19
N SER A 22 23.13 -5.40 -20.44
CA SER A 22 23.58 -6.72 -19.95
C SER A 22 22.93 -7.18 -18.64
N VAL A 23 22.26 -6.26 -17.93
CA VAL A 23 21.67 -6.53 -16.61
C VAL A 23 20.20 -6.95 -16.72
N LEU A 24 19.51 -6.57 -17.79
CA LEU A 24 18.09 -6.88 -18.00
C LEU A 24 17.84 -8.37 -18.34
N ASP A 25 18.78 -9.03 -19.02
CA ASP A 25 18.65 -10.44 -19.42
C ASP A 25 18.66 -11.43 -18.24
N ASN A 26 19.18 -11.03 -17.08
CA ASN A 26 19.25 -11.90 -15.89
C ASN A 26 18.16 -11.62 -14.85
N ILE A 27 17.35 -10.57 -15.04
CA ILE A 27 16.39 -10.10 -14.04
C ILE A 27 14.95 -10.44 -14.42
N LEU A 28 14.61 -10.54 -15.71
CA LEU A 28 13.23 -10.82 -16.12
C LEU A 28 13.10 -12.25 -16.69
N PRO A 29 12.31 -13.14 -16.06
CA PRO A 29 11.92 -14.38 -16.69
C PRO A 29 11.02 -14.07 -17.88
N THR A 30 11.38 -14.56 -19.07
CA THR A 30 10.60 -14.43 -20.31
C THR A 30 9.26 -15.17 -20.15
N VAL A 31 8.19 -14.44 -19.81
CA VAL A 31 6.82 -14.94 -19.93
C VAL A 31 6.40 -14.85 -21.40
N SER A 32 6.18 -16.00 -22.02
CA SER A 32 5.69 -16.10 -23.40
C SER A 32 4.19 -15.81 -23.42
N ALA A 33 3.82 -14.54 -23.58
CA ALA A 33 2.45 -14.17 -23.90
C ALA A 33 2.23 -14.36 -25.41
N GLU A 34 1.71 -15.53 -25.78
CA GLU A 34 1.17 -15.81 -27.11
C GLU A 34 0.00 -14.86 -27.41
N SER A 35 -0.03 -14.44 -28.66
CA SER A 35 -0.89 -13.40 -29.21
C SER A 35 -2.35 -13.83 -29.29
N SER A 36 -3.22 -12.89 -28.96
CA SER A 36 -4.66 -12.80 -29.20
C SER A 36 -5.22 -13.64 -30.37
N ASN A 37 -6.24 -14.47 -30.09
CA ASN A 37 -7.26 -14.89 -31.06
C ASN A 37 -8.64 -14.94 -30.38
N PRO A 38 -9.60 -14.08 -30.74
CA PRO A 38 -10.95 -14.11 -30.22
C PRO A 38 -11.88 -14.81 -31.22
N GLU A 39 -12.22 -16.08 -31.01
CA GLU A 39 -13.51 -16.67 -31.44
C GLU A 39 -13.61 -18.13 -30.99
N ALA A 40 -14.51 -18.40 -30.06
CA ALA A 40 -15.19 -19.68 -29.93
C ALA A 40 -16.38 -19.48 -28.98
N GLU A 41 -17.57 -19.38 -29.56
CA GLU A 41 -18.83 -19.61 -28.86
C GLU A 41 -18.77 -20.95 -28.13
N LYS A 42 -19.10 -20.94 -26.84
CA LYS A 42 -19.55 -22.12 -26.12
C LYS A 42 -20.63 -21.68 -25.15
N GLU A 43 -21.88 -21.85 -25.58
CA GLU A 43 -22.97 -22.10 -24.63
C GLU A 43 -22.54 -23.30 -23.79
N GLU A 44 -22.25 -23.06 -22.52
CA GLU A 44 -22.17 -24.10 -21.51
C GLU A 44 -22.96 -23.57 -20.32
N GLU A 45 -24.17 -24.12 -20.19
CA GLU A 45 -24.86 -24.43 -18.95
C GLU A 45 -24.18 -23.81 -17.72
N THR A 46 -24.63 -22.62 -17.33
CA THR A 46 -24.25 -22.01 -16.05
C THR A 46 -24.97 -22.80 -14.96
N GLU A 47 -24.42 -23.97 -14.68
CA GLU A 47 -24.60 -24.71 -13.44
C GLU A 47 -24.48 -23.69 -12.30
N GLU A 48 -25.49 -23.65 -11.43
CA GLU A 48 -25.50 -22.85 -10.22
C GLU A 48 -24.26 -23.20 -9.38
N GLU A 49 -23.16 -22.47 -9.57
CA GLU A 49 -22.19 -22.26 -8.49
C GLU A 49 -22.94 -21.40 -7.45
N GLU A 50 -23.65 -22.06 -6.56
CA GLU A 50 -23.91 -21.55 -5.21
C GLU A 50 -22.52 -21.23 -4.63
N GLU A 51 -22.07 -20.00 -4.87
CA GLU A 51 -20.88 -19.41 -4.25
C GLU A 51 -21.15 -19.48 -2.73
N GLU A 52 -20.63 -20.52 -2.06
CA GLU A 52 -20.62 -20.58 -0.60
C GLU A 52 -19.94 -19.28 -0.12
N GLU A 53 -20.73 -18.33 0.37
CA GLU A 53 -20.24 -17.08 0.93
C GLU A 53 -19.29 -17.42 2.09
N GLU A 54 -17.98 -17.34 1.82
CA GLU A 54 -16.97 -17.62 2.82
C GLU A 54 -17.21 -16.70 4.03
N PRO A 55 -17.24 -17.22 5.27
CA PRO A 55 -17.49 -16.38 6.43
C PRO A 55 -16.43 -15.28 6.54
N GLU A 56 -16.87 -14.02 6.55
CA GLU A 56 -15.99 -12.85 6.64
C GLU A 56 -15.13 -12.91 7.93
N ASP A 57 -13.83 -12.57 7.82
CA ASP A 57 -12.95 -12.44 8.98
C ASP A 57 -13.48 -11.35 9.93
N PRO A 58 -13.78 -11.66 11.21
CA PRO A 58 -14.27 -10.66 12.15
C PRO A 58 -13.18 -9.66 12.61
N ALA A 59 -11.90 -9.93 12.36
CA ALA A 59 -10.80 -9.12 12.89
C ALA A 59 -10.76 -7.67 12.37
N PRO A 60 -10.96 -7.37 11.07
CA PRO A 60 -10.98 -6.00 10.55
C PRO A 60 -12.06 -5.14 11.22
N ALA A 61 -13.32 -5.61 11.23
CA ALA A 61 -14.42 -4.87 11.85
C ALA A 61 -14.18 -4.58 13.34
N ILE A 62 -13.61 -5.53 14.09
CA ILE A 62 -13.25 -5.36 15.50
C ILE A 62 -12.12 -4.34 15.68
N ARG A 63 -11.09 -4.37 14.83
CA ARG A 63 -9.97 -3.42 14.88
C ARG A 63 -10.44 -2.00 14.54
N ASP A 64 -11.34 -1.84 13.59
CA ASP A 64 -11.92 -0.55 13.22
C ASP A 64 -12.77 0.02 14.36
N GLU A 65 -13.64 -0.79 14.97
CA GLU A 65 -14.41 -0.40 16.15
C GLU A 65 -13.49 0.08 17.28
N CYS A 66 -12.40 -0.67 17.56
CA CYS A 66 -11.42 -0.32 18.58
C CYS A 66 -10.66 0.97 18.24
N THR A 67 -10.38 1.22 16.96
CA THR A 67 -9.72 2.42 16.45
C THR A 67 -10.58 3.66 16.65
N GLU A 68 -11.86 3.59 16.28
CA GLU A 68 -12.80 4.72 16.35
C GLU A 68 -13.31 5.01 17.78
N THR A 69 -13.27 4.03 18.67
CA THR A 69 -13.78 4.18 20.04
C THR A 69 -12.65 4.35 21.06
N LYS A 70 -12.15 3.26 21.63
CA LYS A 70 -11.17 3.24 22.72
C LYS A 70 -9.86 3.93 22.35
N CYS A 71 -9.46 3.87 21.08
CA CYS A 71 -8.17 4.34 20.59
C CYS A 71 -8.23 5.64 19.77
N ALA A 72 -9.37 6.33 19.76
CA ALA A 72 -9.60 7.55 18.96
C ALA A 72 -8.54 8.65 19.19
N LYS A 73 -8.05 8.78 20.43
CA LYS A 73 -6.97 9.74 20.75
C LYS A 73 -5.69 9.43 19.97
N TYR A 74 -5.26 8.17 19.95
CA TYR A 74 -4.05 7.76 19.25
C TYR A 74 -4.24 7.84 17.74
N LYS A 75 -5.44 7.52 17.26
CA LYS A 75 -5.83 7.71 15.87
C LYS A 75 -5.68 9.18 15.45
N HIS A 76 -6.21 10.11 16.24
CA HIS A 76 -6.08 11.55 15.98
C HIS A 76 -4.60 11.99 15.91
N HIS A 77 -3.73 11.50 16.80
CA HIS A 77 -2.31 11.83 16.74
C HIS A 77 -1.64 11.27 15.48
N PHE A 78 -1.95 10.04 15.12
CA PHE A 78 -1.45 9.42 13.89
C PHE A 78 -1.91 10.17 12.64
N ASP A 79 -3.22 10.45 12.52
CA ASP A 79 -3.79 11.20 11.40
C ASP A 79 -3.14 12.59 11.27
N HIS A 80 -2.99 13.30 12.39
CA HIS A 80 -2.33 14.61 12.40
C HIS A 80 -0.85 14.54 11.98
N CYS A 81 -0.11 13.51 12.42
CA CYS A 81 1.26 13.29 11.94
C CYS A 81 1.28 13.06 10.43
N GLN A 82 0.42 12.17 9.94
CA GLN A 82 0.32 11.83 8.52
C GLN A 82 -0.02 13.07 7.69
N GLU A 83 -0.97 13.89 8.11
CA GLU A 83 -1.30 15.17 7.46
C GLU A 83 -0.06 16.08 7.38
N LYS A 84 0.63 16.29 8.51
CA LYS A 84 1.80 17.16 8.57
C LYS A 84 2.95 16.68 7.66
N VAL A 85 3.24 15.38 7.68
CA VAL A 85 4.29 14.77 6.84
C VAL A 85 3.92 14.84 5.37
N ASN A 86 2.67 14.50 5.00
CA ASN A 86 2.20 14.55 3.63
C ASN A 86 2.14 15.97 3.06
N GLU A 87 1.90 16.97 3.91
CA GLU A 87 1.95 18.39 3.53
C GLU A 87 3.37 18.97 3.45
N GLY A 88 4.40 18.18 3.82
CA GLY A 88 5.78 18.67 3.90
C GLY A 88 6.01 19.70 5.01
N LYS A 89 5.11 19.76 6.00
CA LYS A 89 5.22 20.63 7.18
C LYS A 89 5.92 19.93 8.35
N GLY A 90 6.30 18.66 8.16
CA GLY A 90 7.10 17.90 9.11
C GLY A 90 8.56 18.35 9.16
N VAL A 91 9.30 17.85 10.16
CA VAL A 91 10.75 18.01 10.17
C VAL A 91 11.40 17.14 9.09
N GLU A 92 12.59 17.51 8.62
CA GLU A 92 13.30 16.73 7.60
C GLU A 92 13.59 15.32 8.13
N GLY A 93 13.08 14.30 7.44
CA GLY A 93 13.17 12.91 7.86
C GLY A 93 12.16 12.50 8.94
N GLU A 94 11.13 13.31 9.21
CA GLU A 94 10.01 12.92 10.06
C GLU A 94 9.24 11.75 9.44
N ASP A 95 8.97 10.72 10.25
CA ASP A 95 8.03 9.65 9.96
C ASP A 95 7.00 9.56 11.10
N CYS A 96 5.90 8.83 10.85
CA CYS A 96 4.80 8.66 11.81
C CYS A 96 4.78 7.27 12.44
N VAL A 97 5.93 6.57 12.47
CA VAL A 97 6.00 5.18 12.97
C VAL A 97 5.77 5.15 14.49
N GLU A 98 6.20 6.17 15.21
CA GLU A 98 5.93 6.29 16.64
C GLU A 98 4.43 6.37 16.93
N GLU A 99 3.69 7.27 16.26
CA GLU A 99 2.25 7.41 16.42
C GLU A 99 1.49 6.16 15.97
N MET A 100 1.96 5.51 14.89
CA MET A 100 1.43 4.23 14.45
C MET A 100 1.57 3.15 15.53
N PHE A 101 2.74 3.05 16.19
CA PHE A 101 2.93 2.08 17.27
C PHE A 101 2.08 2.37 18.50
N HIS A 102 1.86 3.64 18.84
CA HIS A 102 0.91 3.98 19.91
C HIS A 102 -0.53 3.58 19.56
N LEU A 103 -0.96 3.82 18.32
CA LEU A 103 -2.27 3.42 17.84
C LEU A 103 -2.41 1.89 17.85
N MET A 104 -1.50 1.16 17.23
CA MET A 104 -1.54 -0.30 17.16
C MET A 104 -1.47 -0.95 18.54
N HIS A 105 -0.62 -0.45 19.43
CA HIS A 105 -0.54 -0.96 20.80
C HIS A 105 -1.88 -0.84 21.54
N CYS A 106 -2.58 0.28 21.37
CA CYS A 106 -3.92 0.46 21.93
C CYS A 106 -4.94 -0.47 21.26
N VAL A 107 -4.95 -0.53 19.92
CA VAL A 107 -5.89 -1.33 19.13
C VAL A 107 -5.74 -2.80 19.46
N ASP A 108 -4.53 -3.34 19.56
CA ASP A 108 -4.30 -4.73 19.93
C ASP A 108 -4.79 -5.01 21.35
N GLY A 109 -4.50 -4.13 22.31
CA GLY A 109 -5.03 -4.23 23.68
C GLY A 109 -6.55 -4.15 23.77
N CYS A 110 -7.24 -3.72 22.71
CA CYS A 110 -8.70 -3.72 22.58
C CYS A 110 -9.23 -4.92 21.80
N ALA A 111 -8.62 -5.22 20.65
CA ALA A 111 -9.11 -6.13 19.64
C ALA A 111 -8.76 -7.59 19.96
N VAL A 112 -7.56 -7.87 20.48
CA VAL A 112 -7.09 -9.24 20.76
C VAL A 112 -8.12 -10.09 21.52
N PRO A 113 -8.64 -9.70 22.70
CA PRO A 113 -9.61 -10.54 23.42
C PRO A 113 -10.93 -10.72 22.66
N LYS A 114 -11.36 -9.72 21.87
CA LYS A 114 -12.59 -9.79 21.07
C LYS A 114 -12.42 -10.73 19.87
N VAL A 115 -11.29 -10.66 19.17
CA VAL A 115 -10.96 -11.51 18.02
C VAL A 115 -10.84 -12.97 18.46
N PHE A 116 -10.06 -13.26 19.50
CA PHE A 116 -9.91 -14.64 19.99
C PHE A 116 -11.21 -15.24 20.56
N SER A 117 -12.21 -14.43 20.90
CA SER A 117 -13.54 -14.92 21.28
C SER A 117 -14.41 -15.34 20.09
N LYS A 118 -13.99 -15.03 18.86
CA LYS A 118 -14.67 -15.35 17.59
C LYS A 118 -14.01 -16.50 16.84
N LEU A 119 -12.75 -16.80 17.15
CA LEU A 119 -12.00 -17.92 16.59
C LEU A 119 -12.37 -19.19 17.37
N VAL A 120 -12.92 -20.19 16.67
CA VAL A 120 -13.28 -21.52 17.20
C VAL A 120 -12.26 -22.55 16.75
#